data_AF-F5T3T1-F1
#
_entry.id   AF-F5T3T1-F1
#
_cell.length_a   1.000
_cell.length_b   1.000
_cell.length_c   1.000
_cell.angle_alpha   90.00
_cell.angle_beta   90.00
_cell.angle_gamma   90.00
#
_symmetry.space_group_name_H-M   'P 1'
#
loop_
_entity.id
_entity.type
_entity.pdbx_description
1 polymer ?
#
loop_
_entity_poly.entity_id
_entity_poly.type
_entity_poly.pdbx_seq_one_letter_code
_entity_poly.pdbx_strand_id
1 'polypeptide(L)' 'MDSHIRLSKLFDDLTKRGCFCMLTNHNTEFINDLYGNKGYKMDVVNVKRMINSDASKRTGEEIIICNY' A
#
# COMPACT_ATOMS: atom_id res chain seq x y z
N MET A 1 3.60 -8.53 -10.38
CA MET A 1 2.24 -8.01 -10.64
C MET A 1 1.17 -8.90 -10.03
N ASP A 2 1.11 -10.18 -10.42
CA ASP A 2 0.04 -11.11 -10.01
C ASP A 2 -0.12 -11.28 -8.49
N SER A 3 0.97 -11.32 -7.74
CA SER A 3 0.92 -11.42 -6.28
C SER A 3 0.22 -10.24 -5.62
N HIS A 4 0.40 -9.01 -6.14
CA HIS A 4 -0.28 -7.81 -5.61
C HIS A 4 -1.77 -7.84 -5.90
N ILE A 5 -2.17 -8.29 -7.11
CA ILE A 5 -3.57 -8.47 -7.47
C ILE A 5 -4.22 -9.52 -6.56
N ARG A 6 -3.54 -10.66 -6.35
CA ARG A 6 -4.02 -11.72 -5.45
C ARG A 6 -4.16 -11.21 -4.00
N LEU A 7 -3.17 -10.46 -3.51
CA LEU A 7 -3.21 -9.86 -2.18
C LEU A 7 -4.36 -8.87 -2.03
N SER A 8 -4.60 -8.02 -3.04
CA SER A 8 -5.71 -7.07 -3.02
C SER A 8 -7.07 -7.78 -2.92
N LYS A 9 -7.24 -8.88 -3.66
CA LYS A 9 -8.45 -9.71 -3.57
C LYS A 9 -8.61 -10.36 -2.18
N LEU A 10 -7.52 -10.82 -1.58
CA LEU A 10 -7.54 -11.38 -0.22
C LEU A 10 -7.88 -10.30 0.82
N PHE A 11 -7.34 -9.09 0.67
CA PHE A 11 -7.66 -7.97 1.54
C PHE A 11 -9.16 -7.63 1.48
N ASP A 12 -9.76 -7.65 0.28
CA ASP A 12 -11.21 -7.47 0.12
C ASP A 12 -12.03 -8.58 0.78
N ASP A 13 -11.60 -9.84 0.64
CA ASP A 13 -12.26 -10.99 1.28
C ASP A 13 -12.25 -10.86 2.81
N LEU A 14 -11.08 -10.55 3.39
CA LEU A 14 -10.95 -10.32 4.83
C LEU A 14 -11.81 -9.14 5.30
N THR A 15 -11.87 -8.07 4.52
CA THR A 15 -12.74 -6.92 4.81
C THR A 15 -14.21 -7.31 4.84
N LYS A 16 -14.68 -8.06 3.83
CA LYS A 16 -16.07 -8.57 3.78
C LYS A 16 -16.41 -9.48 4.96
N ARG A 17 -15.41 -10.18 5.49
CA ARG A 17 -15.53 -11.03 6.69
C ARG A 17 -15.49 -10.24 8.01
N GLY A 18 -15.41 -8.90 7.95
CA GLY A 18 -15.35 -8.03 9.12
C GLY A 18 -13.99 -8.03 9.84
N CYS A 19 -12.92 -8.49 9.17
CA CYS A 19 -11.58 -8.43 9.73
C CYS A 19 -10.96 -7.05 9.54
N PHE A 20 -10.35 -6.52 10.59
CA PHE A 20 -9.57 -5.28 10.51
C PHE A 20 -8.17 -5.56 9.94
N CYS A 21 -7.84 -4.86 8.86
CA CYS A 21 -6.62 -5.07 8.09
C CYS A 21 -5.86 -3.75 7.95
N MET A 22 -4.52 -3.85 8.03
CA MET A 22 -3.59 -2.78 7.68
C MET A 22 -2.55 -3.35 6.71
N LEU A 23 -2.23 -2.59 5.66
CA LEU A 23 -1.22 -2.92 4.67
C LEU A 23 -0.32 -1.71 4.42
N THR A 24 0.99 -1.91 4.39
CA THR A 24 1.97 -0.89 4.00
C THR A 24 2.62 -1.28 2.68
N ASN A 25 2.79 -0.33 1.76
CA ASN A 25 3.45 -0.58 0.47
C ASN A 25 4.08 0.69 -0.10
N HIS A 26 4.89 0.56 -1.16
CA HIS A 26 5.38 1.72 -1.91
C HIS A 26 4.22 2.47 -2.58
N ASN A 27 4.23 3.81 -2.51
CA ASN A 27 3.23 4.64 -3.17
C ASN A 27 3.49 4.67 -4.68
N THR A 28 2.79 3.82 -5.43
CA THR A 28 2.87 3.74 -6.90
C THR A 28 1.48 3.83 -7.49
N GLU A 29 1.36 4.27 -8.74
CA GLU A 29 0.06 4.35 -9.44
C GLU A 29 -0.68 3.01 -9.41
N PHE A 30 0.02 1.90 -9.67
CA PHE A 30 -0.56 0.57 -9.62
C PHE A 30 -1.19 0.20 -8.26
N ILE A 31 -0.57 0.61 -7.15
CA ILE A 31 -1.16 0.37 -5.82
C ILE A 31 -2.37 1.27 -5.59
N ASN A 32 -2.33 2.51 -6.08
CA ASN A 32 -3.49 3.40 -6.03
C ASN A 32 -4.66 2.83 -6.85
N ASP A 33 -4.41 2.25 -8.02
CA ASP A 33 -5.46 1.60 -8.83
C ASP A 33 -6.09 0.41 -8.12
N LEU A 34 -5.29 -0.39 -7.40
CA LEU A 34 -5.77 -1.58 -6.70
C LEU A 34 -6.65 -1.28 -5.48
N TYR A 35 -6.44 -0.14 -4.80
CA TYR A 35 -7.06 0.13 -3.50
C TYR A 35 -7.84 1.45 -3.43
N GLY A 36 -7.57 2.42 -4.31
CA GLY A 36 -8.06 3.80 -4.22
C GLY A 36 -9.58 3.97 -4.31
N ASN A 37 -10.26 3.10 -5.05
CA ASN A 37 -11.72 3.17 -5.25
C ASN A 37 -12.50 2.20 -4.36
N LYS A 38 -11.91 1.71 -3.27
CA LYS A 38 -12.51 0.69 -2.40
C LYS A 38 -13.07 1.23 -1.08
N GLY A 39 -12.94 2.54 -0.84
CA GLY A 39 -13.38 3.17 0.42
C GLY A 39 -12.46 2.88 1.60
N TYR A 40 -11.25 2.38 1.35
CA TYR A 40 -10.22 2.19 2.38
C TYR A 40 -9.57 3.53 2.74
N LYS A 41 -9.17 3.67 4.00
CA LYS A 41 -8.34 4.79 4.45
C LYS A 41 -6.93 4.61 3.89
N MET A 42 -6.40 5.65 3.25
CA MET A 42 -5.09 5.62 2.59
C MET A 42 -4.27 6.85 3.00
N ASP A 43 -3.17 6.62 3.71
CA ASP A 43 -2.27 7.67 4.21
C ASP A 43 -0.89 7.54 3.53
N VAL A 44 -0.43 8.59 2.85
CA VAL A 44 0.90 8.64 2.21
C VAL A 44 1.91 9.23 3.18
N VAL A 45 3.05 8.55 3.33
CA VAL A 45 4.13 8.93 4.24
C VAL A 45 5.45 9.04 3.48
N ASN A 46 6.12 10.19 3.64
CA ASN A 46 7.47 10.40 3.13
C ASN A 46 8.49 9.62 3.98
N VAL A 47 9.33 8.83 3.33
CA VAL A 47 10.36 8.01 3.99
C VAL A 47 11.76 8.32 3.48
N LYS A 48 12.75 8.08 4.34
CA LYS A 48 14.17 8.09 3.98
C LYS A 48 14.66 6.65 3.78
N ARG A 49 15.23 6.35 2.62
CA ARG A 49 15.82 5.04 2.28
C ARG A 49 17.32 5.08 2.53
N MET A 50 17.72 4.88 3.78
CA MET A 50 19.10 5.08 4.24
C MET A 50 20.15 4.23 3.51
N ILE A 51 19.73 3.09 2.92
CA ILE A 51 20.63 2.10 2.31
C ILE A 51 20.70 2.15 0.78
N ASN A 52 20.07 3.12 0.11
CA ASN A 52 20.19 3.22 -1.35
C ASN A 52 21.64 3.51 -1.75
N SER A 53 22.15 2.79 -2.75
CA SER A 53 23.52 2.96 -3.28
C SER A 53 23.72 4.35 -3.89
N ASP A 54 22.66 4.93 -4.46
CA ASP A 54 22.61 6.31 -4.91
C ASP A 54 22.09 7.21 -3.79
N ALA A 55 22.97 8.05 -3.23
CA ALA A 55 22.64 8.96 -2.15
C ALA A 55 21.51 9.95 -2.51
N SER A 56 21.40 10.33 -3.79
CA SER A 56 20.37 11.25 -4.27
C SER A 56 18.97 10.62 -4.29
N LYS A 57 18.89 9.28 -4.25
CA LYS A 57 17.64 8.48 -4.28
C LYS A 57 17.29 7.85 -2.93
N ARG A 58 17.84 8.40 -1.84
CA ARG A 58 17.54 7.98 -0.46
C ARG A 58 16.22 8.56 0.08
N THR A 59 15.29 8.86 -0.80
CA THR A 59 13.94 9.34 -0.50
C THR A 59 12.91 8.42 -1.16
N GLY A 60 11.68 8.45 -0.67
CA GLY A 60 10.57 7.71 -1.25
C GLY A 60 9.26 7.99 -0.53
N GLU A 61 8.18 7.49 -1.11
CA GLU A 61 6.85 7.55 -0.53
C GLU A 61 6.35 6.13 -0.28
N GLU A 62 5.83 5.91 0.92
CA GLU A 62 5.08 4.71 1.28
C GLU A 62 3.61 5.09 1.47
N ILE A 63 2.73 4.12 1.33
CA ILE A 63 1.29 4.26 1.55
C ILE A 63 0.83 3.22 2.57
N ILE A 64 0.03 3.67 3.53
CA ILE A 64 -0.61 2.85 4.55
C ILE A 64 -2.09 2.76 4.22
N ILE A 65 -2.62 1.54 4.12
CA ILE A 65 -3.99 1.24 3.69
C ILE A 65 -4.71 0.50 4.83
N CYS A 66 -5.82 1.04 5.32
CA CYS A 66 -6.63 0.48 6.41
C CYS A 66 -8.10 0.39 6.01
N ASN A 67 -8.83 -0.59 6.55
CA ASN A 67 -10.28 -0.77 6.32
C ASN A 67 -11.15 -0.39 7.54
N TYR A 68 -10.62 0.45 8.43
CA TYR A 68 -11.27 0.96 9.64
C TYR A 68 -10.88 2.41 9.91
#